data_AF-L0W976-F1
#
_entry.id   AF-L0W976-F1
#
_cell.length_a   1.000
_cell.length_b   1.000
_cell.length_c   1.000
_cell.angle_alpha   90.00
_cell.angle_beta   90.00
_cell.angle_gamma   90.00
#
_symmetry.space_group_name_H-M   'P 1'
#
loop_
_entity.id
_entity.type
_entity.pdbx_description
1 polymer ?
#
loop_
_entity_poly.entity_id
_entity_poly.type
_entity_poly.pdbx_seq_one_letter_code
_entity_poly.pdbx_strand_id
1 'polypeptide(L)' 'MRNLYRILVLLVLAAIFFLAFIFVTSNRDLVVLDMLLYDWQWQVSLGVLVVGVLAIGLFLGLLAGLGWRGLKGLFA' A
#
# COMPACT_ATOMS: atom_id res chain seq x y z
N MET A 1 -23.19 -14.92 8.81
CA MET A 1 -21.92 -14.38 9.34
C MET A 1 -20.84 -14.14 8.27
N ARG A 2 -20.48 -15.12 7.42
CA ARG A 2 -19.38 -14.98 6.44
C ARG A 2 -19.56 -13.84 5.41
N ASN A 3 -20.78 -13.57 4.96
CA ASN A 3 -21.05 -12.46 4.02
C ASN A 3 -20.94 -11.09 4.67
N LEU A 4 -21.38 -10.95 5.93
CA LEU A 4 -21.27 -9.69 6.69
C LEU A 4 -19.81 -9.31 6.91
N TYR A 5 -18.96 -10.30 7.24
CA TYR A 5 -17.52 -10.11 7.39
C TYR A 5 -16.86 -9.66 6.08
N ARG A 6 -17.20 -10.29 4.95
CA ARG A 6 -16.69 -9.88 3.62
C ARG A 6 -17.09 -8.45 3.26
N ILE A 7 -18.34 -8.06 3.52
CA ILE A 7 -18.82 -6.70 3.25
C ILE A 7 -18.06 -5.68 4.11
N LEU A 8 -17.85 -5.98 5.40
CA LEU A 8 -17.06 -5.12 6.30
C LEU A 8 -15.61 -4.98 5.81
N VAL A 9 -14.98 -6.07 5.40
CA VAL A 9 -13.61 -6.03 4.86
C VAL A 9 -13.51 -5.18 3.60
N LEU A 10 -14.47 -5.32 2.67
CA LEU A 10 -14.52 -4.48 1.47
C LEU A 10 -14.73 -3.00 1.79
N LEU A 11 -15.58 -2.69 2.77
CA LEU A 11 -15.80 -1.32 3.24
C LEU A 11 -14.53 -0.70 3.83
N VAL A 12 -13.79 -1.46 4.64
CA VAL A 12 -12.52 -1.01 5.21
C VAL A 12 -11.49 -0.76 4.11
N LEU A 13 -11.35 -1.68 3.15
CA LEU A 13 -10.46 -1.51 2.00
C LEU A 13 -10.80 -0.26 1.18
N ALA A 14 -12.10 -0.05 0.91
CA ALA A 14 -12.56 1.13 0.19
C ALA A 14 -12.25 2.44 0.95
N ALA A 15 -12.46 2.45 2.28
CA ALA A 15 -12.16 3.60 3.12
C ALA A 15 -10.65 3.92 3.14
N ILE A 16 -9.79 2.91 3.26
CA ILE A 16 -8.32 3.08 3.20
C ILE A 16 -7.91 3.66 1.85
N PHE A 17 -8.47 3.13 0.75
CA PHE A 17 -8.19 3.63 -0.59
C PHE A 17 -8.62 5.10 -0.75
N PHE A 18 -9.81 5.45 -0.27
CA PHE A 18 -10.33 6.82 -0.39
C PHE A 18 -9.51 7.82 0.42
N LEU A 19 -9.11 7.45 1.64
CA LEU A 19 -8.24 8.28 2.48
C LEU A 19 -6.86 8.48 1.84
N ALA A 20 -6.28 7.42 1.29
CA ALA A 20 -5.02 7.51 0.57
C ALA A 20 -5.14 8.42 -0.67
N PHE A 21 -6.22 8.29 -1.43
CA PHE A 21 -6.50 9.14 -2.60
C PHE A 21 -6.62 10.62 -2.23
N ILE A 22 -7.37 10.94 -1.17
CA ILE A 22 -7.49 12.32 -0.66
C ILE A 22 -6.13 12.84 -0.21
N PHE A 23 -5.36 12.03 0.53
CA PHE A 23 -4.04 12.41 1.02
C PHE A 23 -3.09 12.73 -0.14
N VAL A 24 -3.01 11.86 -1.15
CA VAL A 24 -2.18 12.08 -2.36
C VAL A 24 -2.64 13.32 -3.13
N THR A 25 -3.96 13.51 -3.27
CA THR A 25 -4.51 14.64 -4.03
C THR A 25 -4.29 15.97 -3.33
N SER A 26 -4.40 15.98 -2.00
CA SER A 26 -4.25 17.16 -1.15
C SER A 26 -2.78 17.53 -0.93
N ASN A 27 -1.87 16.57 -0.97
CA ASN A 27 -0.45 16.79 -0.71
C ASN A 27 0.35 16.59 -2.00
N ARG A 28 0.45 17.67 -2.79
CA ARG A 28 1.32 17.72 -3.96
C ARG A 28 2.76 18.10 -3.62
N ASP A 29 3.02 18.41 -2.36
CA ASP A 29 4.33 18.84 -1.91
C ASP A 29 5.37 17.73 -2.06
N LEU A 30 6.56 18.14 -2.47
CA LEU A 30 7.73 17.28 -2.60
C LEU A 30 8.34 17.12 -1.21
N VAL A 31 8.53 15.87 -0.79
CA VAL A 31 9.22 15.55 0.46
C VAL A 31 10.62 15.08 0.13
N VAL A 32 11.59 15.63 0.85
CA VAL A 32 12.98 15.18 0.79
C VAL A 32 13.13 14.01 1.74
N LEU A 33 13.38 12.81 1.20
CA LEU A 33 13.84 11.68 1.99
C LEU A 33 15.35 11.77 2.12
N ASP A 34 15.82 11.88 3.35
CA ASP A 34 17.22 11.70 3.68
C ASP A 34 17.51 10.19 3.77
N MET A 35 18.25 9.66 2.81
CA MET A 35 18.58 8.24 2.80
C MET A 35 19.74 7.95 3.77
N LEU A 36 19.83 6.68 4.19
CA LEU A 36 20.81 6.20 5.17
C LEU A 36 22.29 6.35 4.75
N LEU A 37 22.54 6.69 3.48
CA LEU A 37 23.86 6.91 2.92
C LEU A 37 24.15 8.41 2.82
N TYR A 38 25.37 8.79 3.15
CA TYR A 38 25.81 10.17 3.27
C TYR A 38 25.52 10.99 1.99
N ASP A 39 24.91 12.17 2.18
CA ASP A 39 24.47 13.12 1.14
C ASP A 39 23.46 12.59 0.11
N TRP A 40 22.82 11.44 0.36
CA TRP A 40 21.84 10.91 -0.57
C TRP A 40 20.43 11.37 -0.23
N GLN A 41 19.98 12.41 -0.92
CA GLN A 41 18.64 12.97 -0.76
C GLN A 41 17.77 12.67 -1.99
N TRP A 42 16.58 12.12 -1.77
CA TRP A 42 15.58 11.91 -2.82
C TRP A 42 14.39 12.83 -2.61
N GLN A 43 14.09 13.66 -3.60
CA GLN A 43 12.81 14.38 -3.65
C GLN A 43 11.75 13.47 -4.23
N VAL A 44 10.81 13.06 -3.39
CA VAL A 44 9.70 12.19 -3.78
C VAL A 44 8.39 12.88 -3.41
N SER A 45 7.42 12.85 -4.31
CA SER A 45 6.08 13.35 -3.99
C SER A 45 5.46 12.49 -2.89
N LEU A 46 4.75 13.14 -1.95
CA LEU A 46 3.92 12.45 -0.95
C LEU A 46 2.96 11.45 -1.58
N GLY A 47 2.49 11.73 -2.79
CA GLY A 47 1.67 10.80 -3.57
C GLY A 47 2.35 9.46 -3.83
N VAL A 48 3.61 9.50 -4.26
CA VAL A 48 4.40 8.31 -4.57
C VAL A 48 4.70 7.51 -3.31
N LEU A 49 4.99 8.17 -2.19
CA LEU A 49 5.19 7.52 -0.89
C LEU A 49 3.95 6.72 -0.46
N VAL A 50 2.77 7.31 -0.54
CA VAL A 50 1.52 6.65 -0.15
C VAL A 50 1.20 5.48 -1.06
N VAL A 51 1.34 5.65 -2.38
CA VAL A 51 1.18 4.53 -3.32
C VAL A 51 2.19 3.42 -3.04
N GLY A 52 3.43 3.77 -2.70
CA GLY A 52 4.46 2.81 -2.29
C GLY A 52 4.06 2.01 -1.06
N VAL A 53 3.60 2.69 0.01
CA VAL A 53 3.14 2.03 1.24
C VAL A 53 1.94 1.11 0.96
N LEU A 54 0.97 1.56 0.16
CA LEU A 54 -0.17 0.73 -0.23
C LEU A 54 0.25 -0.49 -1.04
N ALA A 55 1.14 -0.32 -2.02
CA ALA A 55 1.63 -1.42 -2.85
C ALA A 55 2.38 -2.45 -2.01
N ILE A 56 3.24 -2.00 -1.09
CA ILE A 56 3.97 -2.88 -0.16
C ILE A 56 2.99 -3.57 0.78
N GLY A 57 2.03 -2.85 1.35
CA GLY A 57 1.00 -3.42 2.24
C GLY A 57 0.15 -4.47 1.53
N LEU A 58 -0.26 -4.21 0.29
CA LEU A 58 -0.99 -5.16 -0.53
C LEU A 58 -0.13 -6.39 -0.86
N PHE A 59 1.13 -6.19 -1.24
CA PHE A 59 2.07 -7.28 -1.52
C PHE A 59 2.30 -8.16 -0.30
N LEU A 60 2.55 -7.57 0.87
CA LEU A 60 2.69 -8.30 2.14
C LEU A 60 1.39 -9.00 2.52
N GLY A 61 0.24 -8.36 2.32
CA GLY A 61 -1.08 -8.97 2.52
C GLY A 61 -1.33 -10.17 1.60
N LEU A 62 -0.91 -10.07 0.34
CA LEU A 62 -0.93 -11.17 -0.62
C LEU A 62 0.01 -12.30 -0.19
N LEU A 63 1.24 -12.00 0.22
CA LEU A 63 2.17 -13.00 0.74
C LEU A 63 1.63 -13.71 1.98
N ALA A 64 1.04 -12.96 2.91
CA ALA A 64 0.45 -13.50 4.13
C ALA A 64 -0.83 -14.32 3.86
N GLY A 65 -1.68 -13.88 2.91
CA GLY A 65 -2.95 -14.52 2.57
C GLY A 65 -2.84 -15.72 1.62
N LEU A 66 -1.94 -15.67 0.64
CA LEU A 66 -1.66 -16.79 -0.27
C LEU A 66 -0.77 -17.85 0.39
N GLY A 67 0.14 -17.43 1.27
CA GLY A 67 1.22 -18.26 1.78
C GLY A 67 2.13 -18.82 0.67
N TRP A 68 3.17 -19.56 1.06
CA TRP A 68 4.10 -20.20 0.10
C TRP A 68 3.42 -21.20 -0.85
N ARG A 69 2.27 -21.76 -0.42
CA ARG A 69 1.50 -22.74 -1.19
C ARG A 69 0.67 -22.09 -2.30
N GLY A 70 0.02 -20.95 -2.05
CA GLY A 70 -0.72 -20.20 -3.07
C GLY A 70 0.18 -19.62 -4.14
N LEU A 71 1.39 -19.19 -3.76
CA LEU A 71 2.42 -18.67 -4.68
C LEU A 71 2.93 -19.75 -5.65
N LYS A 72 3.21 -20.96 -5.17
CA LYS A 72 3.59 -22.09 -6.05
C LYS A 72 2.49 -22.46 -7.05
N GLY A 73 1.22 -22.28 -6.70
CA GLY A 73 0.09 -22.57 -7.59
C GLY A 73 -0.16 -21.51 -8.66
N LEU A 74 0.44 -20.32 -8.55
CA LEU A 74 0.36 -19.27 -9.61
C LEU A 74 1.43 -19.45 -10.70
N PHE A 75 2.47 -20.25 -10.42
CA PHE A 75 3.57 -20.54 -11.33
C PHE A 75 3.59 -22.02 -11.80
N ALA A 76 2.49 -22.74 -11.58
CA ALA A 76 2.23 -24.08 -12.10
C ALA A 76 1.13 -24.01 -13.15
#